data_AF-A0A4Q1F7K7-F1
#
_entry.id   AF-A0A4Q1F7K7-F1
#
_cell.length_a   1.000
_cell.length_b   1.000
_cell.length_c   1.000
_cell.angle_alpha   90.00
_cell.angle_beta   90.00
_cell.angle_gamma   90.00
#
_symmetry.space_group_name_H-M   'P 1'
#
loop_
_entity.id
_entity.type
_entity.pdbx_description
1 polymer ?
#
loop_
_entity_poly.entity_id
_entity_poly.type
_entity_poly.pdbx_seq_one_letter_code
_entity_poly.pdbx_strand_id
1 'polypeptide(L)'
;MGTKSGAYQDVYIKRDDEMVSLKNDVTDFCEKYIKPVHPKNWNWSTRDFENPANDPSTAEARAIANVVYKDLLDTKHTEVDLSTMNNVEAIKAYLNPKSKHEAFNMEEFAFALKVELEHGKIKDVNVTNNHPFLTAMIALAHMTESLTYYKRLKVMEAEGEIYEIMRKIENAKTGKEEWYKELGKAEQELTEARIGLVERLQKMDDIPVLEKIGD
;
A
#
# COMPACT_ATOMS: atom_id res chain seq x y z
N MET A 1 -9.27 32.16 -8.52
CA MET A 1 -8.95 31.81 -9.91
C MET A 1 -9.66 30.51 -10.21
N GLY A 2 -10.59 30.51 -11.17
CA GLY A 2 -11.40 29.33 -11.48
C GLY A 2 -10.56 28.25 -12.15
N THR A 3 -10.57 27.06 -11.58
CA THR A 3 -10.02 25.87 -12.22
C THR A 3 -10.96 25.49 -13.36
N LYS A 4 -10.47 25.61 -14.59
CA LYS A 4 -11.09 24.94 -15.75
C LYS A 4 -11.19 23.46 -15.37
N SER A 5 -12.37 22.87 -15.46
CA SER A 5 -12.52 21.42 -15.29
C SER A 5 -11.64 20.74 -16.33
N GLY A 6 -10.50 20.18 -15.91
CA GLY A 6 -9.77 19.25 -16.75
C GLY A 6 -10.65 18.04 -16.98
N ALA A 7 -10.91 17.70 -18.24
CA ALA A 7 -11.45 16.39 -18.56
C ALA A 7 -10.34 15.39 -18.23
N TYR A 8 -10.44 14.74 -17.08
CA TYR A 8 -9.61 13.58 -16.77
C TYR A 8 -9.81 12.57 -17.90
N GLN A 9 -8.73 12.23 -18.61
CA GLN A 9 -8.78 11.23 -19.65
C GLN A 9 -8.77 9.86 -18.98
N ASP A 10 -9.77 9.06 -19.29
CA ASP A 10 -9.79 7.67 -18.84
C ASP A 10 -8.55 6.95 -19.39
N VAL A 11 -7.91 6.14 -18.55
CA VAL A 11 -6.76 5.33 -18.94
C VAL A 11 -7.30 4.03 -19.50
N TYR A 12 -6.82 3.61 -20.67
CA TYR A 12 -7.22 2.33 -21.24
C TYR A 12 -6.06 1.35 -21.20
N ILE A 13 -6.33 0.14 -20.74
CA ILE A 13 -5.41 -0.99 -20.78
C ILE A 13 -5.82 -1.93 -21.91
N LYS A 14 -4.85 -2.69 -22.45
CA LYS A 14 -5.11 -3.68 -23.49
C LYS A 14 -5.20 -5.06 -22.86
N ARG A 15 -6.36 -5.73 -22.94
CA ARG A 15 -6.56 -7.12 -22.52
C ARG A 15 -7.02 -7.93 -23.74
N ASP A 16 -6.31 -9.01 -24.07
CA ASP A 16 -6.67 -9.91 -25.19
C ASP A 16 -7.01 -9.18 -26.50
N ASP A 17 -6.22 -8.16 -26.83
CA ASP A 17 -6.39 -7.25 -27.98
C ASP A 17 -7.54 -6.22 -27.92
N GLU A 18 -8.31 -6.18 -26.83
CA GLU A 18 -9.35 -5.18 -26.58
C GLU A 18 -8.87 -4.06 -25.66
N MET A 19 -9.32 -2.82 -25.93
CA MET A 19 -9.07 -1.67 -25.05
C MET A 19 -10.15 -1.61 -23.98
N VAL A 20 -9.76 -1.78 -22.72
CA VAL A 20 -10.64 -1.72 -21.55
C VAL A 20 -10.32 -0.47 -20.75
N SER A 21 -11.35 0.28 -20.36
CA SER A 21 -11.20 1.39 -19.42
C SER A 21 -10.67 0.87 -18.08
N LEU A 22 -9.62 1.49 -17.55
CA LEU A 22 -9.04 1.15 -16.25
C LEU A 22 -10.08 1.28 -15.14
N LYS A 23 -11.02 2.22 -15.25
CA LYS A 23 -12.14 2.35 -14.29
C LYS A 23 -13.07 1.14 -14.30
N ASN A 24 -13.41 0.63 -15.48
CA ASN A 24 -14.23 -0.57 -15.59
C ASN A 24 -13.45 -1.78 -15.06
N ASP A 25 -12.16 -1.86 -15.38
CA ASP A 25 -11.28 -2.93 -14.90
C ASP A 25 -11.17 -2.96 -13.37
N VAL A 26 -11.10 -1.79 -12.71
CA VAL A 26 -11.15 -1.70 -11.23
C VAL A 26 -12.44 -2.35 -10.71
N THR A 27 -13.58 -2.05 -11.32
CA THR A 27 -14.87 -2.60 -10.88
C THR A 27 -14.91 -4.11 -11.08
N ASP A 28 -14.45 -4.61 -12.23
CA ASP A 28 -14.43 -6.04 -12.55
C ASP A 28 -13.49 -6.81 -11.61
N PHE A 29 -12.30 -6.27 -11.35
CA PHE A 29 -11.36 -6.84 -10.38
C PHE A 29 -11.97 -6.88 -8.98
N CYS A 30 -12.57 -5.77 -8.53
CA CYS A 30 -13.19 -5.68 -7.22
C CYS A 30 -14.40 -6.62 -7.10
N GLU A 31 -15.24 -6.76 -8.12
CA GLU A 31 -16.38 -7.69 -8.13
C GLU A 31 -15.89 -9.13 -7.99
N LYS A 32 -14.82 -9.49 -8.69
CA LYS A 32 -14.25 -10.85 -8.69
C LYS A 32 -13.51 -11.20 -7.39
N TYR A 33 -12.68 -10.31 -6.86
CA TYR A 33 -11.72 -10.64 -5.80
C TYR A 33 -12.00 -9.94 -4.45
N ILE A 34 -12.54 -8.72 -4.46
CA ILE A 34 -12.75 -7.91 -3.25
C ILE A 34 -14.14 -8.17 -2.64
N LYS A 35 -15.19 -8.16 -3.45
CA LYS A 35 -16.58 -8.36 -3.02
C LYS A 35 -16.83 -9.67 -2.26
N PRO A 36 -16.20 -10.82 -2.61
CA PRO A 36 -16.38 -12.05 -1.84
C PRO A 36 -15.88 -11.96 -0.39
N VAL A 37 -14.88 -11.12 -0.11
CA VAL A 37 -14.26 -10.98 1.22
C VAL A 37 -14.72 -9.72 1.97
N HIS A 38 -15.17 -8.69 1.24
CA HIS A 38 -15.65 -7.42 1.81
C HIS A 38 -16.91 -6.96 1.06
N PRO A 39 -18.09 -7.58 1.28
CA PRO A 39 -19.28 -7.37 0.43
C PRO A 39 -19.91 -5.99 0.50
N LYS A 40 -19.56 -5.18 1.51
CA LYS A 40 -19.97 -3.78 1.62
C LYS A 40 -18.81 -2.90 1.15
N ASN A 41 -19.10 -1.83 0.42
CA ASN A 41 -18.07 -0.88 -0.01
C ASN A 41 -16.93 -1.53 -0.83
N TRP A 42 -17.16 -2.66 -1.51
CA TRP A 42 -16.14 -3.43 -2.22
C TRP A 42 -15.55 -2.73 -3.45
N ASN A 43 -16.27 -1.77 -4.04
CA ASN A 43 -15.88 -1.16 -5.30
C ASN A 43 -14.89 -0.01 -5.07
N TRP A 44 -13.59 -0.28 -5.28
CA TRP A 44 -12.52 0.70 -5.08
C TRP A 44 -12.56 1.87 -6.08
N SER A 45 -13.29 1.74 -7.20
CA SER A 45 -13.45 2.84 -8.16
C SER A 45 -14.34 3.99 -7.63
N THR A 46 -15.14 3.70 -6.60
CA THR A 46 -16.06 4.66 -5.96
C THR A 46 -15.89 4.75 -4.45
N ARG A 47 -15.06 3.88 -3.86
CA ARG A 47 -14.79 3.86 -2.43
C ARG A 47 -14.07 5.15 -2.03
N ASP A 48 -14.52 5.73 -0.91
CA ASP A 48 -13.93 6.93 -0.34
C ASP A 48 -12.75 6.57 0.56
N PHE A 49 -11.53 6.65 0.03
CA PHE A 49 -10.29 6.41 0.78
C PHE A 49 -9.78 7.62 1.57
N GLU A 50 -10.51 8.75 1.58
CA GLU A 50 -10.23 9.86 2.51
C GLU A 50 -10.68 9.51 3.93
N ASN A 51 -11.65 8.61 4.06
CA ASN A 51 -12.13 8.11 5.33
C ASN A 51 -11.31 6.88 5.75
N PRO A 52 -10.52 6.94 6.84
CA PRO A 52 -9.71 5.80 7.30
C PRO A 52 -10.51 4.54 7.62
N ALA A 53 -11.82 4.66 7.89
CA ALA A 53 -12.70 3.50 8.08
C ALA A 53 -12.89 2.66 6.80
N ASN A 54 -12.51 3.19 5.64
CA ASN A 54 -12.59 2.54 4.34
C ASN A 54 -11.23 2.02 3.84
N ASP A 55 -10.16 2.15 4.64
CA ASP A 55 -8.83 1.62 4.31
C ASP A 55 -8.91 0.12 3.96
N PRO A 56 -7.99 -0.39 3.12
CA PRO A 56 -7.92 -1.81 2.80
C PRO A 56 -7.85 -2.66 4.07
N SER A 57 -8.75 -3.64 4.17
CA SER A 57 -8.73 -4.63 5.24
C SER A 57 -7.68 -5.72 4.97
N THR A 58 -7.30 -6.45 6.02
CA THR A 58 -6.42 -7.62 5.90
C THR A 58 -6.99 -8.71 4.99
N ALA A 59 -8.31 -8.86 4.95
CA ALA A 59 -8.99 -9.81 4.07
C ALA A 59 -8.88 -9.39 2.59
N GLU A 60 -8.99 -8.10 2.30
CA GLU A 60 -8.80 -7.55 0.95
C GLU A 60 -7.35 -7.66 0.51
N ALA A 61 -6.40 -7.31 1.39
CA ALA A 61 -4.97 -7.47 1.14
C ALA A 61 -4.63 -8.93 0.84
N ARG A 62 -5.19 -9.89 1.60
CA ARG A 62 -5.04 -11.32 1.34
C ARG A 62 -5.62 -11.76 0.00
N ALA A 63 -6.79 -11.24 -0.39
CA ALA A 63 -7.39 -11.55 -1.68
C ALA A 63 -6.48 -11.08 -2.84
N ILE A 64 -5.93 -9.87 -2.74
CA ILE A 64 -5.00 -9.32 -3.73
C ILE A 64 -3.67 -10.09 -3.72
N ALA A 65 -3.11 -10.37 -2.55
CA ALA A 65 -1.88 -11.15 -2.37
C ALA A 65 -1.98 -12.53 -3.02
N ASN A 66 -3.13 -13.20 -2.89
CA ASN A 66 -3.36 -14.51 -3.52
C ASN A 66 -3.36 -14.45 -5.05
N VAL A 67 -3.87 -13.36 -5.65
CA VAL A 67 -3.80 -13.15 -7.11
C VAL A 67 -2.34 -13.02 -7.53
N VAL A 68 -1.58 -12.14 -6.87
CA VAL A 68 -0.16 -11.93 -7.17
C VAL A 68 0.66 -13.20 -6.94
N TYR A 69 0.47 -13.88 -5.81
CA TYR A 69 1.17 -15.10 -5.48
C TYR A 69 0.93 -16.21 -6.52
N LYS A 70 -0.31 -16.32 -7.01
CA LYS A 70 -0.64 -17.24 -8.09
C LYS A 70 0.12 -16.89 -9.37
N ASP A 71 0.14 -15.62 -9.77
CA ASP A 71 0.85 -15.15 -10.98
C ASP A 71 2.37 -15.34 -10.87
N LEU A 72 2.94 -15.22 -9.67
CA LEU A 72 4.35 -15.52 -9.44
C LEU A 72 4.70 -17.01 -9.56
N LEU A 73 3.72 -17.91 -9.45
CA LEU A 73 3.90 -19.36 -9.56
C LEU A 73 3.51 -19.92 -10.93
N ASP A 74 2.56 -19.30 -11.62
CA ASP A 74 2.06 -19.76 -12.91
C ASP A 74 2.99 -19.32 -14.05
N THR A 75 3.55 -20.28 -14.78
CA THR A 75 4.43 -19.99 -15.93
C THR A 75 3.68 -20.05 -17.28
N LYS A 76 2.35 -20.20 -17.27
CA LYS A 76 1.53 -20.41 -18.47
C LYS A 76 0.47 -19.33 -18.67
N HIS A 77 -0.19 -18.88 -17.60
CA HIS A 77 -1.20 -17.83 -17.64
C HIS A 77 -1.05 -16.88 -16.44
N THR A 78 -0.52 -15.69 -16.69
CA THR A 78 -0.37 -14.62 -15.69
C THR A 78 -1.22 -13.43 -16.08
N GLU A 79 -1.83 -12.71 -15.12
CA GLU A 79 -2.49 -11.43 -15.44
C GLU A 79 -1.42 -10.37 -15.82
N VAL A 80 -0.24 -10.44 -15.21
CA VAL A 80 0.93 -9.60 -15.54
C VAL A 80 2.21 -10.44 -15.55
N ASP A 81 3.10 -10.20 -16.52
CA ASP A 81 4.44 -10.79 -16.52
C ASP A 81 5.29 -10.17 -15.41
N LEU A 82 5.43 -10.90 -14.30
CA LEU A 82 6.24 -10.51 -13.14
C LEU A 82 7.65 -11.12 -13.15
N SER A 83 8.06 -11.76 -14.25
CA SER A 83 9.35 -12.46 -14.35
C SER A 83 10.58 -11.55 -14.21
N THR A 84 10.40 -10.24 -14.43
CA THR A 84 11.46 -9.23 -14.33
C THR A 84 11.57 -8.58 -12.95
N MET A 85 10.66 -8.91 -12.03
CA MET A 85 10.68 -8.39 -10.66
C MET A 85 11.96 -8.85 -9.94
N ASN A 86 12.62 -7.95 -9.20
CA ASN A 86 13.79 -8.34 -8.39
C ASN A 86 13.33 -9.11 -7.15
N ASN A 87 14.20 -9.98 -6.61
CA ASN A 87 13.98 -10.64 -5.32
C ASN A 87 12.65 -11.43 -5.22
N VAL A 88 12.21 -12.03 -6.34
CA VAL A 88 10.92 -12.74 -6.46
C VAL A 88 10.72 -13.78 -5.36
N GLU A 89 11.76 -14.53 -4.99
CA GLU A 89 11.62 -15.58 -3.96
C GLU A 89 11.30 -15.01 -2.58
N ALA A 90 11.78 -13.80 -2.26
CA ALA A 90 11.40 -13.11 -1.04
C ALA A 90 9.94 -12.63 -1.08
N ILE A 91 9.48 -12.13 -2.23
CA ILE A 91 8.08 -11.75 -2.42
C ILE A 91 7.16 -12.97 -2.36
N LYS A 92 7.54 -14.08 -2.99
CA LYS A 92 6.81 -15.35 -2.90
C LYS A 92 6.71 -15.83 -1.46
N ALA A 93 7.80 -15.80 -0.70
CA ALA A 93 7.78 -16.18 0.71
C ALA A 93 6.87 -15.26 1.54
N TYR A 94 6.94 -13.94 1.31
CA TYR A 94 6.12 -12.94 1.98
C TYR A 94 4.62 -13.13 1.71
N LEU A 95 4.23 -13.34 0.44
CA LEU A 95 2.84 -13.53 0.03
C LEU A 95 2.33 -14.97 0.18
N ASN A 96 3.16 -15.90 0.66
CA ASN A 96 2.79 -17.30 0.77
C ASN A 96 1.64 -17.47 1.78
N PRO A 97 0.47 -17.99 1.38
CA PRO A 97 -0.67 -18.20 2.29
C PRO A 97 -0.39 -19.28 3.36
N LYS A 98 0.74 -19.99 3.26
CA LYS A 98 1.23 -20.97 4.24
C LYS A 98 2.44 -20.48 5.04
N SER A 99 2.83 -19.21 4.90
CA SER A 99 3.87 -18.61 5.74
C SER A 99 3.51 -18.74 7.22
N LYS A 100 4.50 -18.92 8.07
CA LYS A 100 4.29 -18.90 9.54
C LYS A 100 3.86 -17.51 10.04
N HIS A 101 4.18 -16.46 9.28
CA HIS A 101 3.87 -15.07 9.58
C HIS A 101 2.76 -14.51 8.69
N GLU A 102 1.97 -15.37 8.04
CA GLU A 102 0.96 -14.98 7.05
C GLU A 102 0.04 -13.84 7.55
N ALA A 103 -0.52 -13.97 8.74
CA ALA A 103 -1.43 -12.95 9.28
C ALA A 103 -0.73 -11.59 9.45
N PHE A 104 0.50 -11.60 9.94
CA PHE A 104 1.33 -10.41 10.11
C PHE A 104 1.72 -9.80 8.75
N ASN A 105 2.11 -10.63 7.78
CA ASN A 105 2.42 -10.17 6.43
C ASN A 105 1.19 -9.54 5.77
N MET A 106 -0.03 -10.04 6.01
CA MET A 106 -1.25 -9.46 5.45
C MET A 106 -1.65 -8.15 6.13
N GLU A 107 -1.36 -7.98 7.42
CA GLU A 107 -1.49 -6.68 8.10
C GLU A 107 -0.53 -5.65 7.53
N GLU A 108 0.72 -6.03 7.30
CA GLU A 108 1.71 -5.16 6.65
C GLU A 108 1.35 -4.85 5.21
N PHE A 109 0.83 -5.84 4.46
CA PHE A 109 0.43 -5.63 3.08
C PHE A 109 -0.81 -4.73 2.97
N ALA A 110 -1.78 -4.87 3.89
CA ALA A 110 -2.90 -3.94 3.99
C ALA A 110 -2.44 -2.50 4.26
N PHE A 111 -1.46 -2.34 5.16
CA PHE A 111 -0.86 -1.04 5.42
C PHE A 111 -0.11 -0.49 4.19
N ALA A 112 0.65 -1.31 3.48
CA ALA A 112 1.31 -0.93 2.24
C ALA A 112 0.31 -0.44 1.17
N LEU A 113 -0.77 -1.18 0.95
CA LEU A 113 -1.84 -0.80 0.02
C LEU A 113 -2.49 0.53 0.43
N LYS A 114 -2.71 0.75 1.72
CA LYS A 114 -3.22 2.03 2.24
C LYS A 114 -2.29 3.20 1.87
N VAL A 115 -0.98 3.05 2.09
CA VAL A 115 0.01 4.09 1.77
C VAL A 115 -0.03 4.42 0.27
N GLU A 116 -0.04 3.41 -0.59
CA GLU A 116 -0.06 3.64 -2.04
C GLU A 116 -1.39 4.24 -2.55
N LEU A 117 -2.50 4.01 -1.84
CA LEU A 117 -3.77 4.67 -2.13
C LEU A 117 -3.76 6.16 -1.79
N GLU A 118 -2.81 6.66 -0.99
CA GLU A 118 -2.72 8.09 -0.71
C GLU A 118 -2.41 8.90 -1.97
N HIS A 119 -1.71 8.32 -2.95
CA HIS A 119 -1.54 8.93 -4.26
C HIS A 119 -2.87 9.09 -5.02
N GLY A 120 -3.88 8.29 -4.69
CA GLY A 120 -5.22 8.36 -5.25
C GLY A 120 -6.15 9.41 -4.63
N LYS A 121 -5.79 9.95 -3.45
CA LYS A 121 -6.54 11.00 -2.73
C LYS A 121 -6.65 12.30 -3.53
N ILE A 122 -5.55 12.69 -4.17
CA ILE A 122 -5.54 13.79 -5.11
C ILE A 122 -5.91 13.24 -6.49
N LYS A 123 -7.18 13.42 -6.89
CA LYS A 123 -7.73 12.93 -8.15
C LYS A 123 -6.88 13.27 -9.39
N ASP A 124 -6.25 14.44 -9.39
CA ASP A 124 -5.44 14.93 -10.51
C ASP A 124 -4.15 14.11 -10.73
N VAL A 125 -3.70 13.33 -9.73
CA VAL A 125 -2.49 12.48 -9.79
C VAL A 125 -2.79 11.00 -9.53
N ASN A 126 -4.07 10.60 -9.59
CA ASN A 126 -4.48 9.22 -9.38
C ASN A 126 -4.24 8.34 -10.61
N VAL A 127 -2.98 7.99 -10.87
CA VAL A 127 -2.57 7.25 -12.07
C VAL A 127 -3.04 5.79 -12.11
N THR A 128 -3.42 5.20 -10.97
CA THR A 128 -3.91 3.81 -10.88
C THR A 128 -5.43 3.70 -10.89
N ASN A 129 -6.13 4.83 -10.76
CA ASN A 129 -7.58 4.90 -10.53
C ASN A 129 -8.04 4.00 -9.37
N ASN A 130 -7.20 3.88 -8.33
CA ASN A 130 -7.35 2.99 -7.18
C ASN A 130 -7.46 1.49 -7.54
N HIS A 131 -6.91 1.05 -8.67
CA HIS A 131 -6.97 -0.36 -9.06
C HIS A 131 -6.22 -1.24 -8.05
N PRO A 132 -6.86 -2.20 -7.34
CA PRO A 132 -6.23 -2.93 -6.23
C PRO A 132 -4.94 -3.66 -6.63
N PHE A 133 -4.94 -4.31 -7.80
CA PHE A 133 -3.74 -4.97 -8.33
C PHE A 133 -2.61 -3.98 -8.68
N LEU A 134 -2.89 -2.86 -9.35
CA LEU A 134 -1.86 -1.87 -9.70
C LEU A 134 -1.30 -1.19 -8.44
N THR A 135 -2.16 -0.87 -7.47
CA THR A 135 -1.73 -0.41 -6.14
C THR A 135 -0.80 -1.43 -5.47
N ALA A 136 -1.13 -2.73 -5.54
CA ALA A 136 -0.23 -3.78 -5.06
C ALA A 136 1.11 -3.81 -5.81
N MET A 137 1.12 -3.59 -7.13
CA MET A 137 2.38 -3.57 -7.90
C MET A 137 3.30 -2.43 -7.48
N ILE A 138 2.75 -1.25 -7.19
CA ILE A 138 3.55 -0.14 -6.64
C ILE A 138 4.12 -0.54 -5.28
N ALA A 139 3.28 -1.13 -4.42
CA ALA A 139 3.75 -1.56 -3.11
C ALA A 139 4.86 -2.61 -3.20
N LEU A 140 4.70 -3.58 -4.09
CA LEU A 140 5.68 -4.62 -4.30
C LEU A 140 6.98 -4.08 -4.90
N ALA A 141 6.94 -3.02 -5.72
CA ALA A 141 8.16 -2.40 -6.23
C ALA A 141 9.10 -2.00 -5.08
N HIS A 142 8.59 -1.28 -4.08
CA HIS A 142 9.35 -0.93 -2.88
C HIS A 142 9.76 -2.14 -2.04
N MET A 143 8.88 -3.13 -1.92
CA MET A 143 9.17 -4.35 -1.16
C MET A 143 10.24 -5.23 -1.81
N THR A 144 10.44 -5.11 -3.12
CA THR A 144 11.52 -5.80 -3.82
C THR A 144 12.88 -5.21 -3.47
N GLU A 145 12.97 -3.93 -3.12
CA GLU A 145 14.19 -3.31 -2.59
C GLU A 145 14.38 -3.66 -1.11
N SER A 146 13.30 -3.62 -0.32
CA SER A 146 13.30 -4.00 1.09
C SER A 146 11.92 -4.38 1.59
N LEU A 147 11.77 -5.60 2.11
CA LEU A 147 10.55 -6.01 2.85
C LEU A 147 10.32 -5.23 4.16
N THR A 148 11.29 -4.41 4.60
CA THR A 148 11.13 -3.52 5.75
C THR A 148 10.70 -2.10 5.36
N TYR A 149 10.52 -1.82 4.06
CA TYR A 149 10.30 -0.48 3.51
C TYR A 149 9.19 0.27 4.25
N TYR A 150 7.98 -0.28 4.29
CA TYR A 150 6.84 0.41 4.91
C TYR A 150 6.96 0.61 6.42
N LYS A 151 7.64 -0.29 7.13
CA LYS A 151 7.92 -0.09 8.56
C LYS A 151 8.94 1.03 8.77
N ARG A 152 9.93 1.16 7.89
CA ARG A 152 10.91 2.25 7.92
C ARG A 152 10.27 3.58 7.50
N LEU A 153 9.39 3.56 6.49
CA LEU A 153 8.62 4.71 6.07
C LEU A 153 7.82 5.29 7.24
N LYS A 154 7.07 4.45 7.96
CA LYS A 154 6.30 4.88 9.14
C LYS A 154 7.17 5.54 10.22
N VAL A 155 8.38 5.03 10.44
CA VAL A 155 9.34 5.66 11.39
C VAL A 155 9.78 7.03 10.87
N MET A 156 10.15 7.12 9.59
CA MET A 156 10.60 8.36 8.96
C MET A 156 9.50 9.44 8.97
N GLU A 157 8.26 9.06 8.70
CA GLU A 157 7.10 9.97 8.72
C GLU A 157 6.86 10.53 10.11
N ALA A 158 6.84 9.69 11.15
CA ALA A 158 6.67 10.14 12.53
C ALA A 158 7.83 11.04 13.00
N GLU A 159 9.08 10.74 12.60
CA GLU A 159 10.23 11.60 12.87
C GLU A 159 10.08 12.97 12.18
N GLY A 160 9.59 13.00 10.95
CA GLY A 160 9.29 14.23 10.20
C GLY A 160 8.17 15.05 10.85
N GLU A 161 7.11 14.41 11.32
CA GLU A 161 6.02 15.08 12.02
C GLU A 161 6.47 15.72 13.33
N ILE A 162 7.23 14.98 14.15
CA ILE A 162 7.85 15.51 15.38
C ILE A 162 8.68 16.75 15.06
N TYR A 163 9.52 16.69 14.03
CA TYR A 163 10.35 17.83 13.62
C TYR A 163 9.51 19.06 13.27
N GLU A 164 8.46 18.91 12.48
CA GLU A 164 7.58 20.02 12.11
C GLU A 164 6.78 20.57 13.30
N ILE A 165 6.34 19.72 14.23
CA ILE A 165 5.68 20.17 15.47
C ILE A 165 6.65 20.97 16.34
N MET A 166 7.90 20.51 16.50
CA MET A 166 8.92 21.24 17.24
C MET A 166 9.18 22.62 16.63
N ARG A 167 9.29 22.70 15.29
CA ARG A 167 9.42 23.99 14.60
C ARG A 167 8.23 24.92 14.87
N LYS A 168 7.00 24.40 14.91
CA LYS A 168 5.82 25.19 15.28
C LYS A 168 5.89 25.69 16.71
N ILE A 169 6.33 24.87 17.67
CA ILE A 169 6.48 25.25 19.09
C ILE A 169 7.51 26.37 19.27
N GLU A 170 8.64 26.28 18.57
CA GLU A 170 9.70 27.29 18.63
C GLU A 170 9.22 28.65 18.10
N ASN A 171 8.46 28.64 17.00
CA ASN A 171 7.98 29.87 16.34
C ASN A 171 6.67 30.43 16.94
N ALA A 172 5.93 29.65 17.73
CA ALA A 172 4.69 30.10 18.34
C ALA A 172 4.92 31.11 19.48
N LYS A 173 4.18 32.22 19.47
CA LYS A 173 4.18 33.21 20.57
C LYS A 173 3.20 32.85 21.69
N THR A 174 2.10 32.19 21.35
CA THR A 174 1.02 31.74 22.25
C THR A 174 0.49 30.38 21.74
N GLY A 175 -0.31 29.68 22.54
CA GLY A 175 -0.97 28.43 22.10
C GLY A 175 -0.06 27.21 22.00
N LYS A 176 1.08 27.19 22.69
CA LYS A 176 2.04 26.07 22.66
C LYS A 176 1.50 24.77 23.28
N GLU A 177 0.54 24.88 24.19
CA GLU A 177 -0.04 23.74 24.90
C GLU A 177 -0.61 22.70 23.94
N GLU A 178 -1.27 23.13 22.86
CA GLU A 178 -1.83 22.19 21.88
C GLU A 178 -0.72 21.50 21.08
N TRP A 179 0.31 22.21 20.68
CA TRP A 179 1.44 21.62 19.99
C TRP A 179 2.22 20.62 20.86
N TYR A 180 2.31 20.84 22.18
CA TYR A 180 2.89 19.84 23.09
C TYR A 180 2.03 18.58 23.21
N LYS A 181 0.69 18.67 23.09
CA LYS A 181 -0.16 17.48 23.04
C LYS A 181 0.04 16.71 21.75
N GLU A 182 0.08 17.41 20.60
CA GLU A 182 0.36 16.77 19.31
C GLU A 182 1.77 16.16 19.29
N LEU A 183 2.76 16.82 19.88
CA LEU A 183 4.10 16.26 20.03
C LEU A 183 4.07 14.94 20.81
N GLY A 184 3.35 14.90 21.93
CA GLY A 184 3.22 13.68 22.72
C GLY A 184 2.56 12.52 21.96
N LYS A 185 1.59 12.81 21.08
CA LYS A 185 1.00 11.80 20.19
C LYS A 185 2.01 11.31 19.14
N ALA A 186 2.70 12.23 18.46
CA ALA A 186 3.69 11.88 17.46
C ALA A 186 4.88 11.07 18.06
N GLU A 187 5.28 11.36 19.30
CA GLU A 187 6.28 10.56 20.03
C GLU A 187 5.78 9.14 20.36
N GLN A 188 4.50 8.99 20.70
CA GLN A 188 3.86 7.67 20.87
C GLN A 188 3.83 6.91 19.55
N GLU A 189 3.41 7.55 18.46
CA GLU A 189 3.38 6.97 17.12
C GLU A 189 4.77 6.54 16.64
N LEU A 190 5.81 7.36 16.88
CA LEU A 190 7.20 6.99 16.60
C LEU A 190 7.64 5.76 17.40
N THR A 191 7.25 5.68 18.67
CA THR A 191 7.56 4.53 19.53
C THR A 191 6.89 3.26 18.98
N GLU A 192 5.61 3.34 18.64
CA GLU A 192 4.88 2.24 18.01
C GLU A 192 5.47 1.83 16.66
N ALA A 193 5.85 2.79 15.82
CA ALA A 193 6.48 2.53 14.53
C ALA A 193 7.83 1.80 14.69
N ARG A 194 8.65 2.22 15.66
CA ARG A 194 9.93 1.56 15.98
C ARG A 194 9.73 0.14 16.50
N ILE A 195 8.75 -0.08 17.37
CA ILE A 195 8.38 -1.43 17.84
C ILE A 195 7.95 -2.30 16.67
N GLY A 196 7.08 -1.78 15.79
CA GLY A 196 6.64 -2.50 14.59
C GLY A 196 7.78 -2.84 13.63
N LEU A 197 8.79 -1.97 13.50
CA LEU A 197 9.98 -2.26 12.72
C LEU A 197 10.82 -3.38 13.36
N VAL A 198 11.01 -3.36 14.68
CA VAL A 198 11.70 -4.43 15.41
C VAL A 198 10.98 -5.76 15.22
N GLU A 199 9.65 -5.77 15.32
CA GLU A 199 8.84 -6.96 15.09
C GLU A 199 9.00 -7.51 13.67
N ARG A 200 8.94 -6.66 12.63
CA ARG A 200 9.20 -7.07 11.24
C ARG A 200 10.58 -7.70 11.10
N LEU A 201 11.61 -7.09 11.69
CA LEU A 201 12.99 -7.60 11.64
C LEU A 201 13.12 -8.97 12.32
N GLN A 202 12.35 -9.24 13.38
CA GLN A 202 12.30 -10.54 14.04
C GLN A 202 11.51 -11.58 13.24
N LYS A 203 10.48 -11.15 12.49
CA LYS A 203 9.62 -11.99 11.65
C LYS A 203 10.09 -12.11 10.19
N MET A 204 11.41 -12.21 9.99
CA MET A 204 12.03 -12.44 8.67
C MET A 204 12.52 -13.89 8.49
N ASP A 205 12.32 -14.75 9.47
CA ASP A 205 13.00 -16.06 9.56
C ASP A 205 12.45 -17.13 8.60
N ASP A 206 11.36 -16.89 7.87
CA ASP A 206 10.92 -17.71 6.71
C ASP A 206 11.05 -16.98 5.35
N ILE A 207 11.65 -15.80 5.35
CA ILE A 207 11.94 -15.04 4.14
C ILE A 207 13.37 -15.33 3.70
N PRO A 208 13.62 -15.76 2.45
CA PRO A 208 14.98 -15.92 1.94
C PRO A 208 15.70 -14.56 1.89
N VAL A 209 17.03 -14.59 1.97
CA VAL A 209 17.85 -13.39 1.79
C VAL A 209 17.62 -12.82 0.40
N LEU A 210 17.64 -11.48 0.29
CA LEU A 210 17.52 -10.82 -1.00
C LEU A 210 18.74 -11.14 -1.88
N GLU A 211 18.50 -11.50 -3.14
CA GLU A 211 19.54 -11.75 -4.14
C GLU A 211 20.20 -10.45 -4.60
N LYS A 212 19.42 -9.38 -4.70
CA LYS A 212 19.86 -8.03 -5.01
C LYS A 212 19.59 -7.10 -3.83
N ILE A 213 20.59 -6.32 -3.43
CA ILE A 213 20.47 -5.30 -2.37
C ILE A 213 20.44 -3.93 -3.02
N GLY A 214 19.37 -3.17 -2.80
CA GLY A 214 19.17 -1.84 -3.36
C GLY A 214 18.89 -1.82 -4.86
N ASP A 215 18.87 -0.61 -5.41
CA ASP A 215 18.67 -0.32 -6.83
C ASP A 215 19.89 -0.60 -7.70
#